data_AF-A0A517MDT5-F1
#
_entry.id   AF-A0A517MDT5-F1
#
_cell.length_a   1.000
_cell.length_b   1.000
_cell.length_c   1.000
_cell.angle_alpha   90.00
_cell.angle_beta   90.00
_cell.angle_gamma   90.00
#
_symmetry.space_group_name_H-M   'P 1'
#
loop_
_entity.id
_entity.type
_entity.pdbx_description
1 polymer ?
#
loop_
_entity_poly.entity_id
_entity_poly.type
_entity_poly.pdbx_seq_one_letter_code
_entity_poly.pdbx_strand_id
1 'polypeptide(L)' 'MSTDWFFLKKGWFGKARAVGPLNEPDLLVRIERGEIAPETLLQSESKTRGRWIPMNRVGPAFKHWKKQHPETPA' A
#
# COMPACT_ATOMS: atom_id res chain seq x y z
N MET A 1 15.59 7.54 3.84
CA MET A 1 14.35 6.87 3.36
C MET A 1 14.72 5.44 2.99
N SER A 2 14.07 4.43 3.57
CA SER A 2 14.29 3.03 3.17
C SER A 2 13.48 2.71 1.92
N THR A 3 14.09 1.98 0.98
CA THR A 3 13.43 1.41 -0.20
C THR A 3 13.14 -0.07 0.07
N ASP A 4 12.11 -0.33 0.86
CA ASP A 4 11.73 -1.67 1.28
C ASP A 4 10.24 -1.96 1.13
N TRP A 5 9.45 -1.04 0.59
CA TRP A 5 8.01 -1.25 0.41
C TRP A 5 7.68 -1.99 -0.89
N PHE A 6 6.75 -2.93 -0.80
CA PHE A 6 6.14 -3.63 -1.92
C PHE A 6 4.62 -3.61 -1.77
N PHE A 7 3.90 -3.63 -2.89
CA PHE A 7 2.46 -3.89 -2.90
C PHE A 7 2.07 -4.92 -3.95
N LEU A 8 0.98 -5.65 -3.71
CA LEU A 8 0.42 -6.57 -4.70
C LEU A 8 -0.55 -5.84 -5.64
N LYS A 9 -0.19 -5.80 -6.93
CA LYS A 9 -1.07 -5.33 -8.00
C LYS A 9 -1.78 -6.53 -8.63
N LYS A 10 -3.10 -6.44 -8.80
CA LYS A 10 -3.87 -7.41 -9.60
C LYS A 10 -3.46 -7.24 -11.07
N GLY A 11 -2.90 -8.29 -11.66
CA GLY A 11 -2.58 -8.34 -13.09
C GLY A 11 -3.74 -8.91 -13.92
N TRP A 12 -3.55 -8.92 -15.23
CA TRP A 12 -4.47 -9.56 -16.17
C TRP A 12 -4.50 -11.08 -15.88
N PHE A 13 -5.68 -11.69 -15.92
CA PHE A 13 -5.92 -13.12 -15.68
C PHE A 13 -5.69 -13.58 -14.22
N GLY A 14 -5.94 -12.70 -13.25
CA GLY A 14 -5.95 -13.08 -11.82
C GLY A 14 -4.57 -13.29 -11.20
N LYS A 15 -3.47 -13.14 -11.96
CA LYS A 15 -2.11 -13.20 -11.41
C LYS A 15 -1.79 -11.92 -10.65
N ALA A 16 -1.56 -12.03 -9.34
CA ALA A 16 -1.04 -10.93 -8.54
C ALA A 16 0.47 -10.79 -8.77
N ARG A 17 0.96 -9.55 -8.92
CA ARG A 17 2.38 -9.24 -9.03
C ARG A 17 2.79 -8.29 -7.91
N ALA A 18 3.90 -8.59 -7.25
CA ALA A 18 4.54 -7.66 -6.34
C ALA A 18 5.22 -6.52 -7.11
N VAL A 19 4.99 -5.28 -6.66
CA VAL A 19 5.55 -4.06 -7.24
C VAL A 19 6.36 -3.35 -6.17
N GLY A 20 7.66 -3.18 -6.42
CA GLY A 20 8.64 -2.56 -5.53
C GLY A 20 10.07 -2.97 -5.90
N PRO A 21 11.08 -2.65 -5.07
CA PRO A 21 10.96 -1.89 -3.83
C PRO A 21 10.63 -0.41 -4.09
N LEU A 22 9.84 0.20 -3.19
CA LEU A 22 9.48 1.61 -3.18
C LEU A 22 9.99 2.26 -1.89
N ASN A 23 10.26 3.56 -1.95
CA ASN A 23 10.39 4.36 -0.75
C ASN A 23 8.99 4.76 -0.23
N GLU A 24 8.93 5.29 0.98
CA GLU A 24 7.66 5.70 1.61
C GLU A 24 6.93 6.81 0.83
N PRO A 25 7.58 7.89 0.35
CA PRO A 25 6.90 8.88 -0.51
C PRO A 25 6.26 8.30 -1.77
N ASP A 26 6.96 7.42 -2.49
CA ASP A 26 6.45 6.79 -3.71
C ASP A 26 5.24 5.91 -3.41
N LEU A 27 5.25 5.22 -2.26
CA LEU A 27 4.09 4.46 -1.78
C LEU A 27 2.88 5.39 -1.55
N LEU A 28 3.07 6.55 -0.92
CA LEU A 28 2.00 7.51 -0.68
C LEU A 28 1.43 8.07 -2.00
N VAL A 29 2.29 8.39 -2.98
CA VAL A 29 1.85 8.82 -4.32
C VAL A 29 1.01 7.75 -5.01
N ARG A 30 1.34 6.46 -4.85
CA ARG A 30 0.54 5.35 -5.40
C ARG A 30 -0.83 5.24 -4.73
N ILE A 31 -0.91 5.51 -3.42
CA ILE A 31 -2.17 5.60 -2.67
C ILE A 31 -3.03 6.75 -3.20
N GLU A 32 -2.44 7.93 -3.39
CA GLU A 32 -3.14 9.11 -3.92
C GLU A 32 -3.68 8.90 -5.33
N ARG A 33 -2.95 8.16 -6.17
CA ARG A 33 -3.38 7.81 -7.54
C ARG A 33 -4.46 6.73 -7.59
N GLY A 34 -4.88 6.16 -6.46
CA GLY A 34 -5.83 5.06 -6.40
C GLY A 34 -5.26 3.71 -6.85
N GLU A 35 -3.94 3.59 -7.00
CA GLU A 35 -3.30 2.31 -7.34
C GLU A 35 -3.28 1.33 -6.15
N ILE A 36 -3.38 1.86 -4.93
CA ILE A 36 -3.37 1.12 -3.67
C ILE A 36 -4.66 1.45 -2.91
N ALA A 37 -5.51 0.45 -2.78
CA ALA A 37 -6.76 0.51 -2.03
C ALA A 37 -6.56 -0.04 -0.60
N PRO A 38 -7.48 0.21 0.36
CA PRO A 38 -7.37 -0.26 1.75
C PRO A 38 -7.11 -1.77 1.89
N GLU A 39 -7.61 -2.59 0.97
CA GLU A 39 -7.44 -4.04 0.91
C GLU A 39 -6.17 -4.49 0.19
N THR A 40 -5.47 -3.59 -0.50
CA THR A 40 -4.21 -3.91 -1.20
C THR A 40 -3.17 -4.39 -0.20
N LEU A 41 -2.58 -5.57 -0.45
CA LEU A 41 -1.54 -6.11 0.40
C LEU A 41 -0.23 -5.34 0.21
N LEU A 42 0.32 -4.85 1.31
CA LEU A 42 1.61 -4.17 1.43
C LEU A 42 2.59 -5.02 2.23
N GLN A 43 3.87 -4.88 1.93
CA GLN A 43 4.95 -5.53 2.66
C GLN A 43 6.15 -4.58 2.77
N SER A 44 6.79 -4.56 3.93
CA SER A 44 8.06 -3.89 4.17
C SER A 44 8.87 -4.71 5.16
N GLU A 45 10.16 -4.86 4.88
CA GLU A 45 11.07 -5.58 5.77
C GLU A 45 11.10 -4.93 7.16
N SER A 46 11.19 -3.60 7.21
CA SER A 46 11.31 -2.84 8.46
C SER A 46 10.00 -2.58 9.19
N LYS A 47 8.88 -2.39 8.46
CA LYS A 47 7.60 -1.94 9.04
C LYS A 47 6.59 -3.06 9.22
N THR A 48 6.58 -4.06 8.33
CA THR A 48 5.67 -5.21 8.40
C THR A 48 6.39 -6.51 8.76
N ARG A 49 7.70 -6.45 9.06
CA ARG A 49 8.55 -7.61 9.37
C ARG A 49 8.51 -8.64 8.26
N GLY A 50 8.53 -8.16 7.01
CA GLY A 50 8.49 -8.98 5.81
C GLY A 50 7.13 -9.62 5.51
N ARG A 51 6.07 -9.35 6.30
CA ARG A 51 4.74 -9.93 6.10
C ARG A 51 3.89 -9.10 5.15
N TRP A 52 3.09 -9.76 4.32
CA TRP A 52 2.04 -9.14 3.54
C TRP A 52 0.82 -8.86 4.41
N ILE A 53 0.45 -7.59 4.55
CA ILE A 53 -0.73 -7.14 5.31
C ILE A 53 -1.54 -6.14 4.49
N PRO A 54 -2.88 -6.09 4.64
CA PRO A 54 -3.69 -5.10 3.92
C PRO A 54 -3.32 -3.67 4.34
N MET A 55 -3.39 -2.72 3.40
CA MET A 55 -3.00 -1.32 3.60
C MET A 55 -3.75 -0.67 4.76
N ASN A 56 -5.00 -1.05 5.01
CA ASN A 56 -5.80 -0.57 6.14
C ASN A 56 -5.23 -0.92 7.53
N ARG A 57 -4.35 -1.92 7.63
CA ARG A 57 -3.61 -2.25 8.86
C ARG A 57 -2.30 -1.47 9.01
N VAL A 58 -1.85 -0.79 7.96
CA VAL A 58 -0.69 0.11 8.00
C VAL A 58 -1.17 1.49 8.43
N GLY A 59 -1.12 1.77 9.75
CA GLY A 59 -1.70 2.98 10.34
C GLY A 59 -1.37 4.30 9.62
N PRO A 60 -0.09 4.64 9.37
CA PRO A 60 0.27 5.87 8.64
C PRO A 60 -0.29 5.93 7.22
N ALA A 61 -0.20 4.83 6.46
CA ALA A 61 -0.72 4.75 5.09
C ALA A 61 -2.25 4.88 5.06
N PHE A 62 -2.95 4.19 5.97
CA PHE A 62 -4.41 4.26 6.04
C PHE A 62 -4.91 5.65 6.48
N LYS A 63 -4.19 6.30 7.40
CA LYS A 63 -4.47 7.69 7.78
C LYS A 63 -4.31 8.64 6.58
N HIS A 64 -3.30 8.41 5.73
CA HIS A 64 -3.11 9.19 4.51
C HIS A 64 -4.26 8.98 3.52
N TRP A 65 -4.63 7.72 3.28
CA TRP A 65 -5.75 7.37 2.41
C TRP A 65 -7.07 8.02 2.85
N LYS A 66 -7.39 7.99 4.16
CA LYS A 66 -8.60 8.63 4.73
C LYS A 66 -8.63 10.15 4.55
N LYS A 67 -7.48 10.82 4.63
CA LYS A 67 -7.40 12.28 4.39
C LYS A 67 -7.76 12.63 2.94
N GLN A 68 -7.41 11.75 2.00
CA GLN A 68 -7.69 11.95 0.58
C GLN A 68 -9.09 11.46 0.17
N HIS A 69 -9.73 10.61 0.99
CA HIS A 69 -11.06 10.04 0.72
C HIS A 69 -11.99 10.22 1.93
N PRO A 70 -12.43 11.46 2.24
CA PRO A 70 -13.24 11.76 3.42
C PRO A 70 -14.65 11.16 3.39
N GLU A 71 -15.12 10.70 2.22
CA GLU A 71 -16.52 10.32 1.99
C GLU A 71 -16.79 8.82 2.15
N THR A 72 -15.77 8.00 2.44
CA THR A 72 -15.94 6.56 2.67
C THR A 72 -16.11 6.27 4.16
N PRO A 73 -17.32 5.93 4.66
CA PRO A 73 -17.54 5.58 6.05
C PRO A 73 -16.77 4.31 6.43
N ALA A 74 -16.30 4.28 7.68
CA ALA A 74 -15.42 3.28 8.27
C ALA A 74 -16.02 1.86 8.35
#